data_AF-A0A9N9MS20-F1
#
_entry.id   AF-A0A9N9MS20-F1
#
_cell.length_a   1.000
_cell.length_b   1.000
_cell.length_c   1.000
_cell.angle_alpha   90.00
_cell.angle_beta   90.00
_cell.angle_gamma   90.00
#
_symmetry.space_group_name_H-M   'P 1'
#
loop_
_entity.id
_entity.type
_entity.pdbx_description
1 polymer ?
#
loop_
_entity_poly.entity_id
_entity_poly.type
_entity_poly.pdbx_seq_one_letter_code
_entity_poly.pdbx_strand_id
1 'polypeptide(L)'
;MPNSLVEPYCKKGYEDVKIGVISYEKIMAQCIVDSVPPVNRFFWTYNTSEGVFPVQGAKMQNKGNVSLLHFPGDSNDVTSLQCWAENDVGKQQSPCYFRILPAEPPESPKACLIRNASRGGVEVSCIAGNDGGLHQSFVLEVNDISGPAPPGIQSSTLNDQGEGESPSYRVLGDRPLFRLLNLRPNREYQAVVYAENARGRSDPPVQLPFIQVKQESSSSEELLKDGSQVYEISNIPNSKKTLGSQTNQNLTILISGVSAAAVLLILAIIIAATVNACRKSPSRAAPVRRRERRSSKPPSELELSEAGFGEGFHRRSAFYRASMYGECEERISRLIEGVSLFKPTAAMTRGMRLEKKVKEAIEKKKIKVKFSDAGIKLSPKYVIFGASPDAICDDYVVEIKCPQSEKTVVNYLTKEKKITSKYKAQIQLQMFMFEKKKCLFCVADSNFENNLKFYHVWEEFDREYINFLMDAAECFWRDNIFVHLYNSVKINK
;
A
#
# COMPACT_ATOMS: atom_id res chain seq x y z
N MET A 1 36.35 17.08 23.37
CA MET A 1 37.10 17.55 22.19
C MET A 1 36.49 18.88 21.81
N PRO A 2 37.24 19.98 21.73
CA PRO A 2 36.70 21.20 21.12
C PRO A 2 36.37 20.87 19.67
N ASN A 3 35.19 21.26 19.18
CA ASN A 3 34.83 21.10 17.77
C ASN A 3 35.83 21.90 16.93
N SER A 4 36.84 21.21 16.41
CA SER A 4 37.77 21.79 15.45
C SER A 4 36.95 22.33 14.29
N LEU A 5 37.19 23.59 13.93
CA LEU A 5 36.63 24.15 12.73
C LEU A 5 37.28 23.44 11.53
N VAL A 6 36.46 23.04 10.57
CA VAL A 6 36.86 22.27 9.39
C VAL A 6 36.26 22.90 8.15
N GLU A 7 37.11 23.22 7.18
CA GLU A 7 36.70 23.63 5.84
C GLU A 7 35.91 22.50 5.15
N PRO A 8 35.00 22.80 4.20
CA PRO A 8 34.16 21.76 3.61
C PRO A 8 34.97 20.77 2.78
N TYR A 9 34.69 19.49 2.92
CA TYR A 9 35.25 18.43 2.08
C TYR A 9 34.17 17.39 1.74
N CYS A 10 34.35 16.66 0.64
CA CYS A 10 33.39 15.63 0.24
C CYS A 10 33.27 14.56 1.31
N LYS A 11 32.02 14.24 1.65
CA LYS A 11 31.75 13.13 2.54
C LYS A 11 32.28 11.84 1.93
N LYS A 12 32.83 10.95 2.76
CA LYS A 12 33.34 9.66 2.30
C LYS A 12 32.28 8.86 1.53
N GLY A 13 32.61 8.42 0.32
CA GLY A 13 31.71 7.78 -0.64
C GLY A 13 31.09 8.74 -1.67
N TYR A 14 31.33 10.05 -1.56
CA TYR A 14 30.84 11.09 -2.47
C TYR A 14 31.99 11.83 -3.17
N GLU A 15 33.23 11.37 -3.06
CA GLU A 15 34.40 12.02 -3.68
C GLU A 15 34.40 11.85 -5.21
N ASP A 16 34.06 10.66 -5.70
CA ASP A 16 33.99 10.31 -7.13
C ASP A 16 32.76 9.43 -7.39
N VAL A 17 31.72 10.02 -7.99
CA VAL A 17 30.42 9.39 -8.22
C VAL A 17 30.21 9.22 -9.73
N LYS A 18 29.76 8.04 -10.15
CA LYS A 18 29.38 7.79 -11.55
C LYS A 18 27.87 7.98 -11.69
N ILE A 19 27.46 8.75 -12.70
CA ILE A 19 26.04 8.95 -13.04
C ILE A 19 25.85 8.49 -14.48
N GLY A 20 25.01 7.47 -14.68
CA GLY A 20 24.55 7.07 -16.00
C GLY A 20 23.47 8.03 -16.50
N VAL A 21 23.57 8.43 -17.75
CA VAL A 21 22.61 9.37 -18.36
C VAL A 21 21.99 8.81 -19.63
N ILE A 22 20.73 9.17 -19.84
CA ILE A 22 20.02 9.01 -21.10
C ILE A 22 20.05 10.36 -21.81
N SER A 23 20.33 10.34 -23.12
CA SER A 23 20.35 11.55 -23.94
C SER A 23 19.06 12.35 -23.76
N TYR A 24 19.16 13.66 -23.58
CA TYR A 24 18.05 14.60 -23.38
C TYR A 24 17.31 14.51 -22.03
N GLU A 25 17.68 13.59 -21.13
CA GLU A 25 17.12 13.52 -19.77
C GLU A 25 17.88 14.40 -18.77
N LYS A 26 17.16 14.95 -17.79
CA LYS A 26 17.75 15.81 -16.76
C LYS A 26 18.63 14.99 -15.82
N ILE A 27 19.84 15.49 -15.57
CA ILE A 27 20.78 14.87 -14.64
C ILE A 27 20.49 15.39 -13.23
N MET A 28 20.30 14.48 -12.27
CA MET A 28 20.17 14.81 -10.86
C MET A 28 21.43 14.41 -10.10
N ALA A 29 22.15 15.38 -9.53
CA ALA A 29 23.38 15.14 -8.78
C ALA A 29 23.24 15.66 -7.35
N GLN A 30 23.40 14.78 -6.36
CA GLN A 30 23.39 15.13 -4.95
C GLN A 30 24.81 15.16 -4.39
N CYS A 31 25.23 16.33 -3.93
CA CYS A 31 26.50 16.58 -3.28
C CYS A 31 26.33 16.65 -1.77
N ILE A 32 27.11 15.87 -1.04
CA ILE A 32 27.12 15.85 0.43
C ILE A 32 28.55 16.14 0.89
N VAL A 33 28.68 17.15 1.75
CA VAL A 33 29.97 17.53 2.32
C VAL A 33 29.95 17.46 3.84
N ASP A 34 31.10 17.23 4.44
CA ASP A 34 31.32 17.35 5.87
C ASP A 34 32.05 18.68 6.14
N SER A 35 31.52 19.48 7.07
CA SER A 35 32.07 20.80 7.40
C SER A 35 31.65 21.25 8.79
N VAL A 36 32.50 22.06 9.44
CA VAL A 36 32.18 22.73 10.72
C VAL A 36 32.77 24.15 10.67
N PRO A 37 31.97 25.23 10.59
CA PRO A 37 30.52 25.28 10.64
C PRO A 37 29.85 24.78 9.33
N PRO A 38 28.50 24.67 9.30
CA PRO A 38 27.76 24.28 8.10
C PRO A 38 28.07 25.16 6.89
N VAL A 39 27.91 24.59 5.71
CA VAL A 39 28.17 25.27 4.43
C VAL A 39 27.28 26.50 4.27
N ASN A 40 27.88 27.63 3.91
CA ASN A 40 27.17 28.87 3.63
C ASN A 40 26.87 29.03 2.12
N ARG A 41 27.68 28.42 1.25
CA ARG A 41 27.56 28.53 -0.21
C ARG A 41 27.97 27.24 -0.91
N PHE A 42 27.15 26.83 -1.87
CA PHE A 42 27.50 25.83 -2.88
C PHE A 42 27.60 26.47 -4.26
N PHE A 43 28.46 25.93 -5.11
CA PHE A 43 28.52 26.25 -6.52
C PHE A 43 28.93 25.02 -7.33
N TRP A 44 28.47 24.98 -8.58
CA TRP A 44 28.69 23.85 -9.47
C TRP A 44 29.37 24.29 -10.76
N THR A 45 30.30 23.47 -11.23
CA THR A 45 30.90 23.59 -12.56
C THR A 45 30.68 22.30 -13.33
N TYR A 46 30.71 22.38 -14.65
CA TYR A 46 30.65 21.22 -15.52
C TYR A 46 31.77 21.28 -16.54
N ASN A 47 32.29 20.11 -16.92
CA ASN A 47 33.32 20.01 -17.95
C ASN A 47 32.68 19.53 -19.24
N THR A 48 33.00 20.21 -20.34
CA THR A 48 32.75 19.75 -21.70
C THR A 48 34.08 19.54 -22.43
N SER A 49 34.02 19.13 -23.70
CA SER A 49 35.21 19.11 -24.56
C SER A 49 35.85 20.49 -24.75
N GLU A 50 35.10 21.58 -24.55
CA GLU A 50 35.56 22.95 -24.78
C GLU A 50 36.20 23.59 -23.54
N GLY A 51 35.98 23.01 -22.35
CA GLY A 51 36.55 23.50 -21.11
C GLY A 51 35.65 23.31 -19.89
N VAL A 52 35.92 24.09 -18.85
CA VAL A 52 35.17 24.07 -17.59
C VAL A 52 34.27 25.29 -17.53
N PHE A 53 32.98 25.09 -17.36
CA PHE A 53 31.97 26.15 -17.36
C PHE A 53 31.20 26.17 -16.03
N PRO A 54 30.82 27.36 -15.53
CA PRO A 54 29.95 27.46 -14.38
C PRO A 54 28.52 27.08 -14.76
N VAL A 55 27.82 26.35 -13.89
CA VAL A 55 26.41 26.06 -14.10
C VAL A 55 25.59 27.34 -13.94
N GLN A 56 25.09 27.92 -15.04
CA GLN A 56 24.22 29.10 -15.03
C GLN A 56 22.74 28.67 -14.99
N GLY A 57 21.94 29.26 -14.09
CA GLY A 57 20.48 29.06 -14.09
C GLY A 57 19.97 27.70 -13.57
N ALA A 58 20.80 26.88 -12.93
CA ALA A 58 20.34 25.61 -12.37
C ALA A 58 19.43 25.77 -11.15
N LYS A 59 18.37 24.95 -11.09
CA LYS A 59 17.56 24.73 -9.89
C LYS A 59 18.36 23.92 -8.87
N MET A 60 19.40 24.56 -8.31
CA MET A 60 20.15 24.06 -7.18
C MET A 60 19.31 24.21 -5.91
N GLN A 61 19.15 23.13 -5.16
CA GLN A 61 18.46 23.13 -3.88
C GLN A 61 19.45 22.79 -2.78
N ASN A 62 19.77 23.78 -1.94
CA ASN A 62 20.74 23.64 -0.87
C ASN A 62 20.01 23.50 0.47
N LYS A 63 20.42 22.52 1.28
CA LYS A 63 19.89 22.31 2.63
C LYS A 63 20.97 21.80 3.57
N GLY A 64 21.45 22.67 4.45
CA GLY A 64 22.59 22.36 5.33
C GLY A 64 23.82 22.03 4.50
N ASN A 65 24.47 20.91 4.76
CA ASN A 65 25.66 20.47 4.04
C ASN A 65 25.35 19.60 2.80
N VAL A 66 24.18 19.78 2.20
CA VAL A 66 23.74 19.04 1.01
C VAL A 66 23.29 20.00 -0.08
N SER A 67 23.75 19.76 -1.30
CA SER A 67 23.33 20.47 -2.52
C SER A 67 22.79 19.49 -3.55
N LEU A 68 21.57 19.71 -4.03
CA LEU A 68 20.96 18.94 -5.10
C LEU A 68 20.91 19.77 -6.38
N LEU A 69 21.60 19.33 -7.42
CA LEU A 69 21.65 19.94 -8.74
C LEU A 69 20.70 19.21 -9.69
N HIS A 70 19.83 19.96 -10.37
CA HIS A 70 19.09 19.51 -11.55
C HIS A 70 19.70 20.15 -12.79
N PHE A 71 20.53 19.39 -13.49
CA PHE A 71 21.26 19.86 -14.67
C PHE A 71 20.49 19.45 -15.95
N PRO A 72 20.34 20.35 -16.93
CA PRO A 72 19.60 20.06 -18.15
C PRO A 72 20.30 18.97 -18.98
N GLY A 73 19.52 18.13 -19.65
CA GLY A 73 20.00 16.97 -20.41
C GLY A 73 20.34 17.23 -21.87
N ASP A 74 20.21 18.47 -22.32
CA ASP A 74 20.39 18.89 -23.72
C ASP A 74 21.87 19.02 -24.13
N SER A 75 22.77 19.09 -23.17
CA SER A 75 24.21 19.24 -23.39
C SER A 75 24.88 17.86 -23.58
N ASN A 76 24.85 17.35 -24.81
CA ASN A 76 25.43 16.06 -25.19
C ASN A 76 26.96 15.96 -25.02
N ASP A 77 27.64 17.06 -24.70
CA ASP A 77 29.09 17.19 -24.58
C ASP A 77 29.59 17.21 -23.11
N VAL A 78 28.67 17.12 -22.13
CA VAL A 78 29.04 17.17 -20.72
C VAL A 78 29.67 15.86 -20.27
N THR A 79 30.91 15.95 -19.82
CA THR A 79 31.73 14.82 -19.38
C THR A 79 31.71 14.63 -17.86
N SER A 80 31.57 15.72 -17.09
CA SER A 80 31.54 15.67 -15.63
C SER A 80 30.89 16.89 -15.00
N LEU A 81 30.33 16.71 -13.81
CA LEU A 81 29.87 17.78 -12.92
C LEU A 81 30.78 17.83 -11.68
N GLN A 82 30.99 19.03 -11.14
CA GLN A 82 31.84 19.25 -9.98
C GLN A 82 31.11 20.14 -8.99
N CYS A 83 30.96 19.65 -7.76
CA CYS A 83 30.37 20.39 -6.65
C CYS A 83 31.46 20.99 -5.77
N TRP A 84 31.28 22.25 -5.42
CA TRP A 84 32.16 22.98 -4.52
C TRP A 84 31.35 23.60 -3.38
N ALA A 85 31.93 23.59 -2.18
CA ALA A 85 31.34 24.18 -0.99
C ALA A 85 32.28 25.17 -0.30
N GLU A 86 31.68 26.14 0.38
CA GLU A 86 32.37 27.17 1.16
C GLU A 86 31.68 27.33 2.52
N ASN A 87 32.46 27.47 3.58
CA ASN A 87 31.99 27.87 4.90
C ASN A 87 32.86 29.01 5.44
N ASP A 88 32.63 29.40 6.69
CA ASP A 88 33.34 30.53 7.31
C ASP A 88 34.84 30.25 7.58
N VAL A 89 35.28 29.00 7.42
CA VAL A 89 36.68 28.59 7.58
C VAL A 89 37.42 28.69 6.25
N GLY A 90 36.77 28.26 5.17
CA GLY A 90 37.39 28.26 3.85
C GLY A 90 36.57 27.61 2.76
N LYS A 91 37.19 27.51 1.59
CA LYS A 91 36.66 26.82 0.43
C LYS A 91 37.21 25.41 0.37
N GLN A 92 36.37 24.52 -0.11
CA GLN A 92 36.74 23.14 -0.38
C GLN A 92 37.94 23.04 -1.33
N GLN A 93 38.98 22.27 -0.94
CA GLN A 93 40.20 22.10 -1.72
C GLN A 93 40.00 21.25 -2.99
N SER A 94 39.23 20.17 -2.87
CA SER A 94 38.93 19.25 -3.98
C SER A 94 37.42 19.07 -4.13
N PRO A 95 36.84 19.23 -5.33
CA PRO A 95 35.41 19.16 -5.52
C PRO A 95 34.87 17.74 -5.33
N CYS A 96 33.56 17.62 -5.11
CA CYS A 96 32.90 16.32 -5.28
C CYS A 96 32.67 16.11 -6.76
N TYR A 97 33.25 15.05 -7.29
CA TYR A 97 33.38 14.84 -8.72
C TYR A 97 32.35 13.84 -9.20
N PHE A 98 31.60 14.19 -10.25
CA PHE A 98 30.56 13.36 -10.83
C PHE A 98 30.91 13.07 -12.30
N ARG A 99 31.19 11.80 -12.61
CA ARG A 99 31.46 11.34 -13.98
C ARG A 99 30.15 11.07 -14.69
N ILE A 100 29.92 11.76 -15.80
CA ILE A 100 28.76 11.54 -16.64
C ILE A 100 29.12 10.48 -17.67
N LEU A 101 28.43 9.35 -17.63
CA LEU A 101 28.65 8.22 -18.53
C LEU A 101 27.35 7.89 -19.25
N PRO A 102 27.39 7.45 -20.52
CA PRO A 102 26.21 6.88 -21.16
C PRO A 102 25.69 5.71 -20.32
N ALA A 103 24.38 5.72 -20.05
CA ALA A 103 23.76 4.59 -19.37
C ALA A 103 23.77 3.33 -20.24
N GLU A 104 24.06 2.19 -19.64
CA GLU A 104 24.04 0.86 -20.27
C GLU A 104 22.93 -0.01 -19.66
N PRO A 105 22.49 -1.10 -20.33
CA PRO A 105 21.70 -2.14 -19.68
C PRO A 105 22.42 -2.70 -18.44
N PRO A 106 21.69 -3.18 -17.43
CA PRO A 106 22.30 -3.67 -16.20
C PRO A 106 23.01 -5.01 -16.44
N GLU A 107 24.04 -5.30 -15.66
CA GLU A 107 24.66 -6.62 -15.65
C GLU A 107 23.73 -7.65 -14.99
N SER A 108 23.82 -8.89 -15.45
CA SER A 108 23.06 -10.00 -14.87
C SER A 108 23.41 -10.21 -13.40
N PRO A 109 22.42 -10.50 -12.53
CA PRO A 109 22.68 -10.85 -11.14
C PRO A 109 23.65 -12.03 -11.00
N LYS A 110 24.40 -12.05 -9.91
CA LYS A 110 25.46 -13.04 -9.66
C LYS A 110 25.13 -13.87 -8.42
N ALA A 111 25.67 -15.08 -8.34
CA ALA A 111 25.56 -15.96 -7.17
C ALA A 111 24.12 -16.12 -6.62
N CYS A 112 23.17 -16.45 -7.50
CA CYS A 112 21.80 -16.75 -7.10
C CYS A 112 21.71 -18.04 -6.29
N LEU A 113 21.03 -17.98 -5.15
CA LEU A 113 20.79 -19.07 -4.22
C LEU A 113 19.29 -19.30 -4.03
N ILE A 114 18.90 -20.57 -3.93
CA ILE A 114 17.53 -20.99 -3.67
C ILE A 114 17.47 -21.59 -2.26
N ARG A 115 16.53 -21.12 -1.43
CA ARG A 115 16.34 -21.58 -0.05
C ARG A 115 14.89 -21.93 0.20
N ASN A 116 14.65 -23.01 0.93
CA ASN A 116 13.30 -23.31 1.41
C ASN A 116 12.93 -22.33 2.53
N ALA A 117 11.80 -21.64 2.38
CA ALA A 117 11.29 -20.69 3.35
C ALA A 117 10.52 -21.40 4.47
N SER A 118 10.62 -20.88 5.70
CA SER A 118 10.12 -21.50 6.94
C SER A 118 8.59 -21.68 7.04
N ARG A 119 7.82 -21.28 6.02
CA ARG A 119 6.34 -21.33 5.99
C ARG A 119 5.78 -22.00 4.74
N GLY A 120 6.55 -22.88 4.10
CA GLY A 120 6.11 -23.61 2.90
C GLY A 120 6.21 -22.76 1.63
N GLY A 121 7.44 -22.44 1.23
CA GLY A 121 7.71 -21.67 0.01
C GLY A 121 9.20 -21.69 -0.34
N VAL A 122 9.57 -20.97 -1.39
CA VAL A 122 10.95 -20.90 -1.90
C VAL A 122 11.39 -19.44 -1.95
N GLU A 123 12.58 -19.17 -1.42
CA GLU A 123 13.23 -17.87 -1.47
C GLU A 123 14.40 -17.93 -2.46
N VAL A 124 14.42 -17.01 -3.41
CA VAL A 124 15.52 -16.82 -4.37
C VAL A 124 16.24 -15.55 -3.98
N SER A 125 17.55 -15.63 -3.77
CA SER A 125 18.39 -14.47 -3.44
C SER A 125 19.63 -14.45 -4.32
N CYS A 126 19.91 -13.33 -4.99
CA CYS A 126 21.13 -13.12 -5.77
C CYS A 126 21.91 -11.90 -5.26
N ILE A 127 23.07 -11.67 -5.86
CA ILE A 127 23.87 -10.46 -5.70
C ILE A 127 23.62 -9.59 -6.94
N ALA A 128 23.29 -8.32 -6.73
CA ALA A 128 23.08 -7.36 -7.81
C ALA A 128 24.34 -7.19 -8.67
N GLY A 129 24.15 -7.16 -9.99
CA GLY A 129 25.19 -6.74 -10.94
C GLY A 129 25.38 -5.23 -10.95
N ASN A 130 26.32 -4.75 -11.77
CA ASN A 130 26.44 -3.32 -12.05
C ASN A 130 25.15 -2.82 -12.73
N ASP A 131 24.65 -1.66 -12.30
CA ASP A 131 23.33 -1.15 -12.70
C ASP A 131 23.33 -0.41 -14.05
N GLY A 132 24.50 -0.30 -14.68
CA GLY A 132 24.68 0.43 -15.93
C GLY A 132 24.57 1.95 -15.75
N GLY A 133 24.64 2.44 -14.49
CA GLY A 133 24.55 3.85 -14.14
C GLY A 133 23.14 4.40 -13.98
N LEU A 134 22.10 3.55 -14.09
CA LEU A 134 20.71 3.91 -13.85
C LEU A 134 20.13 3.04 -12.74
N HIS A 135 19.03 3.47 -12.13
CA HIS A 135 18.29 2.62 -11.21
C HIS A 135 17.87 1.32 -11.91
N GLN A 136 18.33 0.19 -11.38
CA GLN A 136 17.96 -1.15 -11.84
C GLN A 136 16.94 -1.78 -10.90
N SER A 137 16.01 -2.50 -11.47
CA SER A 137 15.07 -3.40 -10.78
C SER A 137 15.36 -4.84 -11.19
N PHE A 138 14.81 -5.80 -10.46
CA PHE A 138 15.06 -7.22 -10.67
C PHE A 138 13.75 -7.95 -10.90
N VAL A 139 13.78 -8.87 -11.87
CA VAL A 139 12.62 -9.65 -12.26
C VAL A 139 12.94 -11.13 -12.08
N LEU A 140 12.02 -11.85 -11.45
CA LEU A 140 11.99 -13.31 -11.41
C LEU A 140 10.79 -13.78 -12.23
N GLU A 141 11.05 -14.54 -13.29
CA GLU A 141 10.03 -15.23 -14.07
C GLU A 141 10.06 -16.72 -13.76
N VAL A 142 8.91 -17.32 -13.54
CA VAL A 142 8.76 -18.73 -13.14
C VAL A 142 7.77 -19.42 -14.05
N ASN A 143 8.18 -20.51 -14.69
CA ASN A 143 7.40 -21.31 -15.61
C ASN A 143 7.15 -22.68 -15.02
N ASP A 144 5.88 -23.13 -15.02
CA ASP A 144 5.50 -24.47 -14.64
C ASP A 144 5.73 -25.43 -15.80
N ILE A 145 6.72 -26.30 -15.69
CA ILE A 145 7.09 -27.23 -16.77
C ILE A 145 6.36 -28.57 -16.67
N SER A 146 5.71 -28.86 -15.52
CA SER A 146 4.98 -30.13 -15.30
C SER A 146 3.46 -30.00 -15.38
N GLY A 147 2.93 -28.77 -15.49
CA GLY A 147 1.50 -28.52 -15.59
C GLY A 147 0.93 -28.82 -16.99
N PRO A 148 -0.36 -29.21 -17.11
CA PRO A 148 -1.02 -29.17 -18.41
C PRO A 148 -1.01 -27.74 -18.93
N ALA A 149 -0.67 -27.57 -20.23
CA ALA A 149 -0.69 -26.27 -20.90
C ALA A 149 -2.02 -25.55 -20.62
N PRO A 150 -2.02 -24.22 -20.39
CA PRO A 150 -3.24 -23.49 -20.12
C PRO A 150 -4.28 -23.77 -21.21
N PRO A 151 -5.53 -24.12 -20.86
CA PRO A 151 -6.57 -24.37 -21.85
C PRO A 151 -6.90 -23.04 -22.54
N GLY A 152 -6.40 -22.85 -23.76
CA GLY A 152 -6.67 -21.63 -24.53
C GLY A 152 -5.76 -21.33 -25.71
N ILE A 153 -4.59 -21.96 -25.87
CA ILE A 153 -3.73 -21.74 -27.03
C ILE A 153 -3.70 -23.02 -27.87
N GLN A 154 -4.65 -23.14 -28.79
CA GLN A 154 -4.46 -24.06 -29.91
C GLN A 154 -3.33 -23.51 -30.75
N SER A 155 -2.32 -24.36 -30.97
CA SER A 155 -1.18 -24.13 -31.83
C SER A 155 -1.66 -23.86 -33.27
N SER A 156 -1.99 -22.61 -33.58
CA SER A 156 -2.19 -22.16 -34.96
C SER A 156 -0.84 -21.74 -35.53
N THR A 157 -0.24 -22.68 -36.25
CA THR A 157 0.62 -22.49 -37.43
C THR A 157 1.09 -21.07 -37.75
N LEU A 158 2.42 -20.89 -37.78
CA LEU A 158 3.17 -19.88 -38.55
C LEU A 158 2.74 -18.43 -38.34
N ASN A 159 3.43 -17.72 -37.44
CA ASN A 159 3.84 -16.34 -37.68
C ASN A 159 5.16 -16.03 -36.97
N ASP A 160 6.07 -15.48 -37.75
CA ASP A 160 7.40 -15.01 -37.41
C ASP A 160 7.27 -13.68 -36.65
N GLN A 161 7.15 -13.76 -35.32
CA GLN A 161 7.42 -12.69 -34.35
C GLN A 161 7.32 -13.30 -32.96
N GLY A 162 8.48 -13.53 -32.32
CA GLY A 162 8.59 -14.23 -31.05
C GLY A 162 7.94 -13.49 -29.88
N GLU A 163 6.65 -13.75 -29.65
CA GLU A 163 6.04 -13.60 -28.33
C GLU A 163 6.14 -14.94 -27.61
N GLY A 164 7.18 -15.10 -26.78
CA GLY A 164 7.35 -16.27 -25.93
C GLY A 164 6.17 -16.46 -24.99
N GLU A 165 5.87 -17.72 -24.65
CA GLU A 165 4.84 -18.09 -23.67
C GLU A 165 4.92 -17.22 -22.42
N SER A 166 3.80 -16.61 -22.01
CA SER A 166 3.75 -15.78 -20.81
C SER A 166 4.10 -16.60 -19.57
N PRO A 167 4.97 -16.10 -18.67
CA PRO A 167 5.42 -16.89 -17.54
C PRO A 167 4.29 -17.17 -16.56
N SER A 168 4.33 -18.35 -15.92
CA SER A 168 3.31 -18.73 -14.92
C SER A 168 3.27 -17.76 -13.74
N TYR A 169 4.43 -17.18 -13.39
CA TYR A 169 4.56 -16.08 -12.43
C TYR A 169 5.64 -15.10 -12.88
N ARG A 170 5.39 -13.79 -12.72
CA ARG A 170 6.38 -12.73 -12.85
C ARG A 170 6.40 -11.92 -11.56
N VAL A 171 7.56 -11.86 -10.90
CA VAL A 171 7.75 -11.16 -9.62
C VAL A 171 8.80 -10.07 -9.81
N LEU A 172 8.47 -8.86 -9.39
CA LEU A 172 9.35 -7.69 -9.45
C LEU A 172 9.90 -7.37 -8.05
N GLY A 173 11.12 -6.86 -7.98
CA GLY A 173 11.71 -6.34 -6.75
C GLY A 173 12.85 -5.36 -6.99
N ASP A 174 13.04 -4.42 -6.06
CA ASP A 174 14.14 -3.43 -6.13
C ASP A 174 15.50 -4.04 -5.72
N ARG A 175 15.45 -5.25 -5.17
CA ARG A 175 16.61 -6.09 -4.86
C ARG A 175 16.36 -7.48 -5.44
N PRO A 176 17.42 -8.24 -5.76
CA PRO A 176 17.28 -9.59 -6.28
C PRO A 176 16.97 -10.59 -5.14
N LEU A 177 15.88 -10.36 -4.42
CA LEU A 177 15.37 -11.19 -3.33
C LEU A 177 13.87 -11.42 -3.53
N PHE A 178 13.50 -12.66 -3.82
CA PHE A 178 12.14 -13.04 -4.20
C PHE A 178 11.61 -14.15 -3.31
N ARG A 179 10.34 -14.06 -2.90
CA ARG A 179 9.67 -15.10 -2.10
C ARG A 179 8.47 -15.66 -2.85
N LEU A 180 8.54 -16.95 -3.15
CA LEU A 180 7.50 -17.72 -3.80
C LEU A 180 6.74 -18.52 -2.73
N LEU A 181 5.51 -18.09 -2.41
CA LEU A 181 4.72 -18.67 -1.32
C LEU A 181 3.66 -19.69 -1.78
N ASN A 182 3.30 -19.71 -3.07
CA ASN A 182 2.15 -20.47 -3.58
C ASN A 182 2.52 -21.42 -4.74
N LEU A 183 3.71 -22.02 -4.71
CA LEU A 183 4.07 -23.06 -5.67
C LEU A 183 3.29 -24.34 -5.35
N ARG A 184 2.75 -25.02 -6.38
CA ARG A 184 1.96 -26.23 -6.18
C ARG A 184 2.89 -27.40 -5.81
N PRO A 185 2.51 -28.25 -4.84
CA PRO A 185 3.30 -29.42 -4.50
C PRO A 185 3.36 -30.41 -5.67
N ASN A 186 4.46 -31.16 -5.77
CA ASN A 186 4.72 -32.14 -6.83
C ASN A 186 4.69 -31.55 -8.26
N ARG A 187 5.00 -30.26 -8.40
CA ARG A 187 5.27 -29.63 -9.69
C ARG A 187 6.73 -29.21 -9.79
N GLU A 188 7.24 -29.19 -11.01
CA GLU A 188 8.56 -28.69 -11.32
C GLU A 188 8.44 -27.33 -12.00
N TYR A 189 9.22 -26.37 -11.49
CA TYR A 189 9.24 -25.01 -11.98
C TYR A 189 10.64 -24.65 -12.49
N GLN A 190 10.71 -24.05 -13.67
CA GLN A 190 11.90 -23.42 -14.20
C GLN A 190 11.82 -21.93 -13.93
N ALA A 191 12.86 -21.35 -13.32
CA ALA A 191 12.90 -19.93 -13.02
C ALA A 191 14.09 -19.24 -13.68
N VAL A 192 13.89 -17.97 -14.05
CA VAL A 192 14.93 -17.09 -14.59
C VAL A 192 14.92 -15.76 -13.86
N VAL A 193 16.10 -15.21 -13.60
CA VAL A 193 16.29 -13.91 -12.95
C VAL A 193 17.06 -12.99 -13.87
N TYR A 194 16.58 -11.78 -14.07
CA TYR A 194 17.31 -10.73 -14.79
C TYR A 194 17.15 -9.38 -14.09
N ALA A 195 18.10 -8.49 -14.31
CA ALA A 195 17.97 -7.08 -13.94
C ALA A 195 17.35 -6.30 -15.12
N GLU A 196 16.60 -5.24 -14.86
CA GLU A 196 16.07 -4.33 -15.87
C GLU A 196 16.22 -2.87 -15.43
N ASN A 197 16.68 -2.02 -16.33
CA ASN A 197 16.69 -0.57 -16.19
C ASN A 197 16.08 0.08 -17.44
N ALA A 198 16.05 1.41 -17.51
CA ALA A 198 15.47 2.11 -18.68
C ALA A 198 16.21 1.86 -20.01
N ARG A 199 17.43 1.32 -20.00
CA ARG A 199 18.18 0.91 -21.21
C ARG A 199 17.89 -0.51 -21.66
N GLY A 200 17.39 -1.38 -20.79
CA GLY A 200 17.00 -2.72 -21.15
C GLY A 200 17.19 -3.73 -20.03
N ARG A 201 17.12 -5.01 -20.43
CA ARG A 201 17.31 -6.16 -19.54
C ARG A 201 18.77 -6.60 -19.55
N SER A 202 19.19 -7.21 -18.45
CA SER A 202 20.46 -7.90 -18.40
C SER A 202 20.45 -9.13 -19.32
N ASP A 203 21.49 -9.26 -20.14
CA ASP A 203 21.67 -10.37 -21.06
C ASP A 203 23.06 -11.00 -20.83
N PRO A 204 23.17 -12.31 -20.52
CA PRO A 204 22.09 -13.31 -20.44
C PRO A 204 21.29 -13.28 -19.13
N PRO A 205 20.00 -13.67 -19.13
CA PRO A 205 19.27 -13.91 -17.88
C PRO A 205 19.87 -15.09 -17.12
N VAL A 206 19.80 -15.04 -15.79
CA VAL A 206 20.28 -16.12 -14.91
C VAL A 206 19.24 -17.22 -14.85
N GLN A 207 19.52 -18.35 -15.48
CA GLN A 207 18.69 -19.55 -15.33
C GLN A 207 18.97 -20.22 -13.99
N LEU A 208 17.91 -20.44 -13.21
CA LEU A 208 17.99 -21.10 -11.92
C LEU A 208 17.80 -22.62 -12.06
N PRO A 209 18.32 -23.43 -11.13
CA PRO A 209 17.96 -24.85 -11.03
C PRO A 209 16.45 -25.06 -10.87
N PHE A 210 15.96 -26.24 -11.28
CA PHE A 210 14.55 -26.61 -11.13
C PHE A 210 14.09 -26.57 -9.66
N ILE A 211 12.90 -26.01 -9.45
CA ILE A 211 12.29 -25.84 -8.13
C ILE A 211 11.17 -26.88 -7.98
N GLN A 212 11.23 -27.68 -6.91
CA GLN A 212 10.19 -28.64 -6.54
C GLN A 212 9.78 -28.46 -5.07
N VAL A 213 8.48 -28.36 -4.80
CA VAL A 213 7.93 -28.30 -3.43
C VAL A 213 7.44 -29.69 -3.02
N LYS A 214 8.05 -30.26 -1.97
CA LYS A 214 7.64 -31.54 -1.38
C LYS A 214 6.49 -31.32 -0.40
N GLN A 215 5.50 -32.21 -0.40
CA GLN A 215 4.43 -32.24 0.59
C GLN A 215 4.97 -32.78 1.92
N GLU A 216 4.80 -32.04 3.03
CA GLU A 216 4.98 -32.60 4.37
C GLU A 216 3.85 -33.60 4.63
N SER A 217 4.21 -34.88 4.78
CA SER A 217 3.27 -35.92 5.19
C SER A 217 3.06 -35.82 6.70
N SER A 218 1.84 -35.50 7.12
CA SER A 218 1.43 -35.60 8.52
C SER A 218 1.23 -37.07 8.89
N SER A 219 2.27 -37.73 9.42
CA SER A 219 2.14 -39.01 10.13
C SER A 219 1.92 -38.74 11.61
N SER A 220 0.66 -38.86 12.06
CA SER A 220 0.31 -39.10 13.47
C SER A 220 -1.16 -39.55 13.56
N GLU A 221 -1.41 -40.76 13.07
CA GLU A 221 -2.46 -41.61 13.62
C GLU A 221 -1.76 -42.66 14.49
N GLU A 222 -1.80 -42.50 15.81
CA GLU A 222 -2.02 -43.60 16.78
C GLU A 222 -2.09 -43.07 18.21
N LEU A 223 -2.91 -43.76 19.02
CA LEU A 223 -3.18 -43.62 20.46
C LEU A 223 -4.31 -42.64 20.85
N LEU A 224 -5.55 -43.15 20.89
CA LEU A 224 -6.17 -43.67 22.12
C LEU A 224 -7.56 -44.27 21.82
N LYS A 225 -7.65 -45.60 21.86
CA LYS A 225 -8.90 -46.33 22.18
C LYS A 225 -8.92 -46.51 23.70
N ASP A 226 -9.99 -46.11 24.37
CA ASP A 226 -10.78 -46.94 25.32
C ASP A 226 -11.94 -46.12 25.93
N GLY A 227 -13.07 -46.79 26.18
CA GLY A 227 -14.01 -46.41 27.24
C GLY A 227 -15.31 -45.65 26.90
N SER A 228 -16.32 -46.37 26.36
CA SER A 228 -17.72 -46.49 26.85
C SER A 228 -18.47 -45.23 27.35
N GLN A 229 -19.70 -44.88 26.91
CA GLN A 229 -20.94 -45.66 27.05
C GLN A 229 -22.08 -45.08 26.17
N VAL A 230 -23.01 -45.99 25.88
CA VAL A 230 -24.21 -45.95 25.03
C VAL A 230 -25.39 -45.22 25.72
N TYR A 231 -26.26 -44.54 24.94
CA TYR A 231 -27.73 -44.62 25.09
C TYR A 231 -28.42 -44.49 23.72
N GLU A 232 -29.57 -45.14 23.65
CA GLU A 232 -30.19 -45.77 22.48
C GLU A 232 -31.13 -44.88 21.65
N ILE A 233 -31.44 -45.41 20.48
CA ILE A 233 -32.24 -44.93 19.35
C ILE A 233 -33.72 -44.74 19.72
N SER A 234 -34.44 -43.79 19.11
CA SER A 234 -35.60 -44.09 18.24
C SER A 234 -36.46 -42.89 17.79
N ASN A 235 -36.95 -43.05 16.55
CA ASN A 235 -38.15 -42.46 15.94
C ASN A 235 -38.00 -41.24 15.01
N ILE A 236 -37.76 -41.57 13.73
CA ILE A 236 -38.31 -40.89 12.54
C ILE A 236 -39.78 -41.37 12.41
N PRO A 237 -40.74 -40.56 11.90
CA PRO A 237 -40.99 -40.61 10.45
C PRO A 237 -41.27 -39.25 9.77
N ASN A 238 -40.76 -39.18 8.54
CA ASN A 238 -41.23 -38.47 7.35
C ASN A 238 -42.70 -37.99 7.37
N SER A 239 -43.02 -36.84 6.74
CA SER A 239 -43.39 -36.81 5.31
C SER A 239 -43.98 -35.47 4.84
N LYS A 240 -43.63 -35.13 3.60
CA LYS A 240 -44.45 -34.51 2.53
C LYS A 240 -44.79 -33.01 2.53
N LYS A 241 -44.24 -32.38 1.48
CA LYS A 241 -44.81 -31.29 0.66
C LYS A 241 -46.26 -31.56 0.26
N THR A 242 -47.08 -30.51 0.19
CA THR A 242 -48.06 -30.33 -0.90
C THR A 242 -48.35 -28.84 -1.12
N LEU A 243 -48.40 -28.47 -2.40
CA LEU A 243 -48.76 -27.19 -3.01
C LEU A 243 -50.28 -27.15 -3.24
N GLY A 244 -50.95 -26.01 -3.04
CA GLY A 244 -52.35 -25.86 -3.45
C GLY A 244 -52.94 -24.50 -3.10
N SER A 245 -53.14 -23.67 -4.13
CA SER A 245 -53.78 -22.36 -4.15
C SER A 245 -55.29 -22.47 -4.40
N GLN A 246 -56.10 -21.53 -3.90
CA GLN A 246 -57.25 -20.84 -4.54
C GLN A 246 -58.13 -20.12 -3.48
N THR A 247 -58.13 -18.79 -3.40
CA THR A 247 -59.00 -17.76 -4.06
C THR A 247 -60.44 -17.63 -3.52
N ASN A 248 -60.81 -16.41 -3.06
CA ASN A 248 -61.88 -15.53 -3.59
C ASN A 248 -62.08 -14.31 -2.64
N GLN A 249 -61.78 -13.07 -3.08
CA GLN A 249 -62.61 -12.04 -3.74
C GLN A 249 -63.32 -11.03 -2.80
N ASN A 250 -62.73 -9.82 -2.74
CA ASN A 250 -63.22 -8.41 -2.66
C ASN A 250 -64.57 -8.00 -2.03
N LEU A 251 -64.53 -6.97 -1.15
CA LEU A 251 -65.38 -5.75 -1.22
C LEU A 251 -64.86 -4.55 -0.36
N THR A 252 -64.13 -3.64 -1.02
CA THR A 252 -64.26 -2.16 -1.15
C THR A 252 -64.66 -1.15 0.00
N ILE A 253 -63.82 -0.08 0.13
CA ILE A 253 -64.10 1.40 0.27
C ILE A 253 -63.77 2.17 1.60
N LEU A 254 -63.00 3.28 1.41
CA LEU A 254 -62.71 4.52 2.20
C LEU A 254 -61.69 4.42 3.37
N ILE A 255 -60.63 5.26 3.46
CA ILE A 255 -60.61 6.73 3.44
C ILE A 255 -59.34 7.30 2.75
N SER A 256 -59.58 8.23 1.82
CA SER A 256 -58.64 9.22 1.29
C SER A 256 -58.54 10.43 2.20
N GLY A 257 -57.33 11.00 2.42
CA GLY A 257 -57.24 12.36 2.94
C GLY A 257 -55.96 12.78 3.65
N VAL A 258 -54.76 12.66 3.03
CA VAL A 258 -53.56 13.44 3.47
C VAL A 258 -52.63 13.85 2.31
N SER A 259 -52.70 13.24 1.12
CA SER A 259 -51.62 13.39 0.12
C SER A 259 -51.61 14.70 -0.70
N ALA A 260 -52.65 15.54 -0.65
CA ALA A 260 -52.67 16.78 -1.45
C ALA A 260 -52.01 17.99 -0.76
N ALA A 261 -52.11 18.09 0.57
CA ALA A 261 -51.57 19.23 1.32
C ALA A 261 -50.04 19.18 1.45
N ALA A 262 -49.47 17.97 1.56
CA ALA A 262 -48.03 17.78 1.68
C ALA A 262 -47.29 18.16 0.38
N VAL A 263 -47.88 17.84 -0.78
CA VAL A 263 -47.27 18.13 -2.09
C VAL A 263 -47.30 19.63 -2.39
N LEU A 264 -48.39 20.32 -2.02
CA LEU A 264 -48.49 21.78 -2.18
C LEU A 264 -47.55 22.54 -1.25
N LEU A 265 -47.33 22.06 -0.02
CA LEU A 265 -46.36 22.65 0.91
C LEU A 265 -44.91 22.51 0.41
N ILE A 266 -44.55 21.35 -0.14
CA ILE A 266 -43.20 21.13 -0.68
C ILE A 266 -42.95 22.04 -1.89
N LEU A 267 -43.94 22.20 -2.78
CA LEU A 267 -43.83 23.10 -3.93
C LEU A 267 -43.69 24.57 -3.52
N ALA A 268 -44.44 25.01 -2.50
CA ALA A 268 -44.34 26.38 -1.98
C ALA A 268 -42.96 26.69 -1.37
N ILE A 269 -42.35 25.73 -0.67
CA ILE A 269 -41.01 25.87 -0.09
C ILE A 269 -39.95 26.00 -1.19
N ILE A 270 -40.06 25.21 -2.26
CA ILE A 270 -39.10 25.27 -3.39
C ILE A 270 -39.21 26.61 -4.12
N ILE A 271 -40.42 27.14 -4.31
CA ILE A 271 -40.63 28.44 -4.95
C ILE A 271 -40.08 29.57 -4.05
N ALA A 272 -40.31 29.51 -2.74
CA ALA A 272 -39.77 30.50 -1.81
C ALA A 272 -38.23 30.49 -1.76
N ALA A 273 -37.61 29.30 -1.80
CA ALA A 273 -36.16 29.15 -1.79
C ALA A 273 -35.51 29.70 -3.08
N THR A 274 -36.13 29.45 -4.23
CA THR A 274 -35.62 29.92 -5.53
C THR A 274 -35.76 31.44 -5.68
N VAL A 275 -36.87 32.03 -5.24
CA VAL A 275 -37.05 33.50 -5.23
C VAL A 275 -36.07 34.19 -4.27
N ASN A 276 -35.76 33.57 -3.13
CA ASN A 276 -34.81 34.14 -2.17
C ASN A 276 -33.35 34.00 -2.64
N ALA A 277 -33.03 32.96 -3.41
CA ALA A 277 -31.73 32.78 -4.05
C ALA A 277 -31.48 33.78 -5.20
N CYS A 278 -32.53 34.18 -5.92
CA CYS A 278 -32.43 35.14 -7.03
C CYS A 278 -32.50 36.62 -6.62
N ARG A 279 -32.72 36.95 -5.33
CA ARG A 279 -32.85 38.35 -4.84
C ARG A 279 -31.56 39.00 -4.31
N LYS A 280 -30.41 38.32 -4.29
CA LYS A 280 -29.14 38.93 -3.84
C LYS A 280 -28.35 39.50 -5.01
N SER A 281 -28.45 40.82 -5.21
CA SER A 281 -27.58 41.61 -6.08
C SER A 281 -26.16 41.78 -5.49
N PRO A 282 -25.13 42.09 -6.30
CA PRO A 282 -23.75 42.21 -5.85
C PRO A 282 -23.39 43.65 -5.45
N SER A 283 -22.72 43.84 -4.31
CA SER A 283 -22.01 45.10 -4.02
C SER A 283 -20.82 44.95 -3.05
N ARG A 284 -19.66 45.35 -3.58
CA ARG A 284 -18.45 46.03 -3.04
C ARG A 284 -17.74 45.65 -1.71
N ALA A 285 -16.41 45.71 -1.86
CA ALA A 285 -15.25 45.51 -0.99
C ALA A 285 -15.23 45.99 0.50
N ALA A 286 -14.61 45.11 1.32
CA ALA A 286 -13.77 45.27 2.54
C ALA A 286 -14.37 45.92 3.82
N PRO A 287 -13.87 45.64 5.06
CA PRO A 287 -12.65 44.91 5.46
C PRO A 287 -12.84 43.77 6.51
N VAL A 288 -11.73 43.10 6.81
CA VAL A 288 -11.52 41.94 7.70
C VAL A 288 -12.16 42.11 9.09
N ARG A 289 -13.03 41.16 9.47
CA ARG A 289 -13.34 40.83 10.87
C ARG A 289 -13.21 39.32 11.11
N ARG A 290 -12.48 39.01 12.18
CA ARG A 290 -12.17 37.68 12.73
C ARG A 290 -13.45 36.84 12.83
N ARG A 291 -13.55 35.76 12.05
CA ARG A 291 -14.75 34.91 12.01
C ARG A 291 -14.64 33.78 13.03
N GLU A 292 -15.57 33.74 13.97
CA GLU A 292 -15.83 32.59 14.84
C GLU A 292 -16.12 31.34 13.99
N ARG A 293 -15.60 30.20 14.48
CA ARG A 293 -15.82 28.87 13.90
C ARG A 293 -17.29 28.49 14.04
N ARG A 294 -18.08 28.67 12.97
CA ARG A 294 -19.33 27.92 12.78
C ARG A 294 -19.01 26.66 11.97
N SER A 295 -19.02 25.52 12.64
CA SER A 295 -19.11 24.21 12.01
C SER A 295 -20.55 24.00 11.56
N SER A 296 -20.78 24.12 10.25
CA SER A 296 -21.96 23.57 9.60
C SER A 296 -21.48 22.87 8.33
N LYS A 297 -20.75 21.77 8.52
CA LYS A 297 -20.45 20.87 7.41
C LYS A 297 -21.68 20.00 7.13
N PRO A 298 -22.06 19.77 5.86
CA PRO A 298 -23.15 18.87 5.50
C PRO A 298 -22.89 17.43 6.01
N PRO A 299 -23.93 16.62 6.25
CA PRO A 299 -23.80 15.30 6.89
C PRO A 299 -22.82 14.35 6.20
N SER A 300 -22.81 14.33 4.86
CA SER A 300 -21.87 13.52 4.07
C SER A 300 -20.41 13.95 4.24
N GLU A 301 -20.14 15.25 4.43
CA GLU A 301 -18.79 15.78 4.67
C GLU A 301 -18.35 15.58 6.12
N LEU A 302 -19.30 15.53 7.07
CA LEU A 302 -19.04 15.13 8.46
C LEU A 302 -18.69 13.64 8.54
N GLU A 303 -19.45 12.76 7.88
CA GLU A 303 -19.19 11.32 7.83
C GLU A 303 -17.87 10.98 7.15
N LEU A 304 -17.54 11.63 6.03
CA LEU A 304 -16.22 11.51 5.38
C LEU A 304 -15.11 12.01 6.32
N SER A 305 -15.31 13.15 6.98
CA SER A 305 -14.34 13.68 7.94
C SER A 305 -14.09 12.75 9.12
N GLU A 306 -15.13 12.13 9.66
CA GLU A 306 -15.08 11.16 10.77
C GLU A 306 -14.53 9.79 10.34
N ALA A 307 -14.74 9.39 9.08
CA ALA A 307 -14.11 8.22 8.46
C ALA A 307 -12.63 8.44 8.12
N GLY A 308 -12.13 9.68 8.25
CA GLY A 308 -10.71 10.02 8.12
C GLY A 308 -10.38 11.02 7.01
N PHE A 309 -11.31 11.30 6.10
CA PHE A 309 -11.18 12.20 4.94
C PHE A 309 -11.36 13.69 5.27
N GLY A 310 -11.16 14.09 6.53
CA GLY A 310 -11.33 15.48 6.97
C GLY A 310 -10.28 16.44 6.42
N GLU A 311 -10.41 17.72 6.78
CA GLU A 311 -9.48 18.78 6.37
C GLU A 311 -8.02 18.40 6.74
N GLY A 312 -7.12 18.36 5.75
CA GLY A 312 -5.74 17.89 5.92
C GLY A 312 -5.51 16.38 5.76
N PHE A 313 -6.51 15.61 5.29
CA PHE A 313 -6.37 14.18 4.98
C PHE A 313 -5.17 13.87 4.06
N HIS A 314 -4.94 14.68 3.02
CA HIS A 314 -3.76 14.58 2.15
C HIS A 314 -2.45 14.51 2.95
N ARG A 315 -2.27 15.40 3.94
CA ARG A 315 -1.05 15.45 4.77
C ARG A 315 -0.89 14.23 5.67
N ARG A 316 -1.99 13.52 6.01
CA ARG A 316 -2.01 12.33 6.86
C ARG A 316 -1.88 11.03 6.09
N SER A 317 -2.29 10.99 4.82
CA SER A 317 -2.14 9.82 3.95
C SER A 317 -0.67 9.50 3.73
N ALA A 318 -0.26 8.29 4.15
CA ALA A 318 1.10 7.80 3.94
C ALA A 318 1.41 7.64 2.45
N PHE A 319 0.43 7.17 1.67
CA PHE A 319 0.53 7.05 0.21
C PHE A 319 0.66 8.40 -0.48
N TYR A 320 -0.12 9.41 -0.07
CA TYR A 320 0.02 10.77 -0.60
C TYR A 320 1.39 11.37 -0.27
N ARG A 321 1.85 11.22 0.98
CA ARG A 321 3.20 11.66 1.33
C ARG A 321 4.24 10.92 0.50
N ALA A 322 4.10 9.60 0.32
CA ALA A 322 5.04 8.83 -0.49
C ALA A 322 5.03 9.28 -1.95
N SER A 323 3.86 9.60 -2.51
CA SER A 323 3.72 10.05 -3.90
C SER A 323 4.30 11.44 -4.16
N MET A 324 4.43 12.29 -3.13
CA MET A 324 4.95 13.66 -3.27
C MET A 324 6.48 13.78 -3.39
N TYR A 325 7.23 12.69 -3.18
CA TYR A 325 8.70 12.71 -3.31
C TYR A 325 9.09 12.07 -4.64
N GLY A 326 10.01 12.71 -5.38
CA GLY A 326 10.40 12.32 -6.75
C GLY A 326 10.94 10.89 -6.90
N GLU A 327 11.26 10.23 -5.79
CA GLU A 327 11.58 8.81 -5.69
C GLU A 327 10.43 8.09 -4.97
N CYS A 328 9.27 8.02 -5.62
CA CYS A 328 8.10 7.27 -5.13
C CYS A 328 8.47 5.81 -4.81
N GLU A 329 9.34 5.22 -5.62
CA GLU A 329 9.75 3.82 -5.56
C GLU A 329 10.49 3.51 -4.25
N GLU A 330 11.56 4.23 -3.93
CA GLU A 330 12.34 3.97 -2.71
C GLU A 330 11.52 4.07 -1.42
N ARG A 331 10.46 4.89 -1.38
CA ARG A 331 9.65 5.09 -0.17
C ARG A 331 8.43 4.17 -0.10
N ILE A 332 7.80 3.90 -1.23
CA ILE A 332 6.72 2.90 -1.35
C ILE A 332 7.31 1.50 -1.15
N SER A 333 8.45 1.22 -1.77
CA SER A 333 9.27 0.04 -1.51
C SER A 333 9.74 -0.02 -0.06
N ARG A 334 10.26 1.06 0.54
CA ARG A 334 10.53 1.07 2.00
C ARG A 334 9.28 0.92 2.89
N LEU A 335 8.09 1.25 2.41
CA LEU A 335 6.80 1.02 3.08
C LEU A 335 6.31 -0.43 2.91
N ILE A 336 6.66 -1.10 1.81
CA ILE A 336 6.25 -2.46 1.43
C ILE A 336 7.29 -3.52 1.90
N GLU A 337 8.59 -3.27 1.69
CA GLU A 337 9.74 -4.09 2.08
C GLU A 337 10.20 -3.86 3.53
N GLY A 338 9.82 -2.73 4.15
CA GLY A 338 10.40 -2.26 5.39
C GLY A 338 9.86 -2.91 6.67
N VAL A 339 10.29 -4.13 6.96
CA VAL A 339 10.24 -4.68 8.34
C VAL A 339 11.17 -3.89 9.30
N SER A 340 11.98 -2.92 8.82
CA SER A 340 12.95 -2.18 9.64
C SER A 340 12.72 -0.66 9.82
N LEU A 341 11.69 -0.05 9.21
CA LEU A 341 11.46 1.41 9.34
C LEU A 341 10.42 1.80 10.40
N PHE A 342 9.58 0.87 10.84
CA PHE A 342 8.61 1.10 11.91
C PHE A 342 9.08 0.41 13.19
N LYS A 343 9.61 1.18 14.15
CA LYS A 343 9.69 0.68 15.53
C LYS A 343 8.26 0.49 16.04
N PRO A 344 7.80 -0.73 16.35
CA PRO A 344 6.44 -0.95 16.80
C PRO A 344 6.20 -0.12 18.06
N THR A 345 5.13 0.67 18.07
CA THR A 345 4.74 1.39 19.28
C THR A 345 4.35 0.38 20.37
N ALA A 346 4.39 0.79 21.63
CA ALA A 346 3.97 -0.08 22.74
C ALA A 346 2.54 -0.63 22.55
N ALA A 347 1.65 0.15 21.92
CA ALA A 347 0.30 -0.28 21.56
C ALA A 347 0.30 -1.39 20.49
N MET A 348 1.14 -1.25 19.45
CA MET A 348 1.29 -2.26 18.39
C MET A 348 1.89 -3.56 18.95
N THR A 349 2.96 -3.46 19.76
CA THR A 349 3.59 -4.62 20.41
C THR A 349 2.62 -5.35 21.32
N ARG A 350 1.79 -4.62 22.08
CA ARG A 350 0.73 -5.22 22.88
C ARG A 350 -0.30 -5.96 22.02
N GLY A 351 -0.74 -5.34 20.92
CA GLY A 351 -1.65 -5.95 19.95
C GLY A 351 -1.13 -7.30 19.47
N MET A 352 0.07 -7.31 18.86
CA MET A 352 0.71 -8.53 18.33
C MET A 352 0.86 -9.64 19.39
N ARG A 353 1.21 -9.28 20.63
CA ARG A 353 1.38 -10.25 21.72
C ARG A 353 0.06 -10.87 22.19
N LEU A 354 -1.03 -10.11 22.17
CA LEU A 354 -2.29 -10.54 22.78
C LEU A 354 -3.31 -11.09 21.79
N GLU A 355 -3.20 -10.76 20.51
CA GLU A 355 -4.18 -11.12 19.49
C GLU A 355 -4.54 -12.61 19.52
N LYS A 356 -3.53 -13.51 19.54
CA LYS A 356 -3.74 -14.96 19.64
C LYS A 356 -4.52 -15.36 20.91
N LYS A 357 -4.18 -14.78 22.06
CA LYS A 357 -4.87 -15.07 23.34
C LYS A 357 -6.31 -14.55 23.33
N VAL A 358 -6.57 -13.42 22.68
CA VAL A 358 -7.92 -12.86 22.52
C VAL A 358 -8.74 -13.74 21.58
N LYS A 359 -8.17 -14.18 20.44
CA LYS A 359 -8.79 -15.17 19.53
C LYS A 359 -9.23 -16.42 20.31
N GLU A 360 -8.31 -17.04 21.05
CA GLU A 360 -8.60 -18.22 21.86
C GLU A 360 -9.69 -17.97 22.92
N ALA A 361 -9.71 -16.78 23.54
CA ALA A 361 -10.75 -16.42 24.50
C ALA A 361 -12.13 -16.25 23.84
N ILE A 362 -12.18 -15.72 22.62
CA ILE A 362 -13.42 -15.60 21.83
C ILE A 362 -13.94 -16.99 21.45
N GLU A 363 -13.08 -17.85 20.91
CA GLU A 363 -13.42 -19.23 20.51
C GLU A 363 -13.99 -20.02 21.70
N LYS A 364 -13.36 -19.92 22.87
CA LYS A 364 -13.77 -20.60 24.11
C LYS A 364 -15.07 -20.06 24.70
N LYS A 365 -15.26 -18.74 24.75
CA LYS A 365 -16.37 -18.13 25.51
C LYS A 365 -17.65 -17.93 24.72
N LYS A 366 -17.60 -17.83 23.39
CA LYS A 366 -18.71 -17.20 22.64
C LYS A 366 -19.24 -17.97 21.44
N ILE A 367 -18.43 -18.72 20.67
CA ILE A 367 -18.87 -19.06 19.31
C ILE A 367 -18.72 -20.53 18.86
N LYS A 368 -17.92 -21.40 19.51
CA LYS A 368 -17.73 -22.80 19.04
C LYS A 368 -17.41 -22.90 17.53
N VAL A 369 -16.79 -21.88 16.95
CA VAL A 369 -16.35 -21.85 15.54
C VAL A 369 -14.84 -21.66 15.54
N LYS A 370 -14.16 -22.40 14.68
CA LYS A 370 -12.71 -22.33 14.51
C LYS A 370 -12.37 -21.14 13.62
N PHE A 371 -11.47 -20.28 14.07
CA PHE A 371 -10.98 -19.17 13.27
C PHE A 371 -9.89 -19.63 12.31
N SER A 372 -9.92 -19.11 11.09
CA SER A 372 -8.80 -19.20 10.15
C SER A 372 -8.06 -17.86 10.12
N ASP A 373 -6.74 -17.91 10.01
CA ASP A 373 -5.96 -16.70 9.76
C ASP A 373 -6.26 -16.19 8.34
N ALA A 374 -6.44 -14.88 8.23
CA ALA A 374 -6.61 -14.22 6.94
C ALA A 374 -5.30 -13.51 6.56
N GLY A 375 -4.82 -13.76 5.35
CA GLY A 375 -3.79 -12.92 4.74
C GLY A 375 -4.37 -11.59 4.24
N ILE A 376 -3.54 -10.80 3.56
CA ILE A 376 -4.04 -9.64 2.83
C ILE A 376 -4.82 -10.10 1.59
N LYS A 377 -6.04 -9.58 1.42
CA LYS A 377 -6.85 -9.75 0.22
C LYS A 377 -6.74 -8.52 -0.65
N LEU A 378 -6.33 -8.73 -1.89
CA LEU A 378 -6.28 -7.74 -2.96
C LEU A 378 -7.32 -8.09 -4.03
N SER A 379 -7.69 -7.11 -4.86
CA SER A 379 -8.65 -7.30 -5.95
C SER A 379 -8.11 -6.70 -7.26
N PRO A 380 -8.08 -7.47 -8.35
CA PRO A 380 -7.76 -6.91 -9.68
C PRO A 380 -8.79 -5.87 -10.15
N LYS A 381 -10.02 -5.93 -9.63
CA LYS A 381 -11.08 -4.95 -9.93
C LYS A 381 -10.92 -3.66 -9.12
N TYR A 382 -10.40 -3.76 -7.90
CA TYR A 382 -10.28 -2.65 -6.96
C TYR A 382 -8.81 -2.48 -6.57
N VAL A 383 -7.99 -2.08 -7.55
CA VAL A 383 -6.52 -2.17 -7.52
C VAL A 383 -5.85 -1.33 -6.42
N ILE A 384 -6.54 -0.31 -5.90
CA ILE A 384 -6.02 0.58 -4.84
C ILE A 384 -6.45 0.14 -3.44
N PHE A 385 -7.24 -0.94 -3.33
CA PHE A 385 -7.82 -1.41 -2.08
C PHE A 385 -7.25 -2.76 -1.66
N GLY A 386 -7.02 -2.89 -0.35
CA GLY A 386 -6.60 -4.13 0.28
C GLY A 386 -7.17 -4.23 1.70
N ALA A 387 -7.42 -5.45 2.15
CA ALA A 387 -7.93 -5.69 3.49
C ALA A 387 -7.27 -6.91 4.12
N SER A 388 -7.05 -6.86 5.44
CA SER A 388 -6.55 -7.97 6.24
C SER A 388 -7.35 -7.97 7.55
N PRO A 389 -8.36 -8.83 7.71
CA PRO A 389 -9.01 -9.05 9.00
C PRO A 389 -8.09 -9.87 9.90
N ASP A 390 -8.29 -9.77 11.21
CA ASP A 390 -7.48 -10.52 12.17
C ASP A 390 -7.83 -12.01 12.12
N ALA A 391 -9.08 -12.37 11.86
CA ALA A 391 -9.49 -13.74 11.58
C ALA A 391 -10.70 -13.78 10.63
N ILE A 392 -10.93 -14.93 10.04
CA ILE A 392 -12.09 -15.18 9.18
C ILE A 392 -12.78 -16.50 9.54
N CYS A 393 -14.09 -16.51 9.34
CA CYS A 393 -14.97 -17.68 9.37
C CYS A 393 -15.72 -17.80 8.04
N ASP A 394 -16.46 -18.89 7.88
CA ASP A 394 -17.33 -19.10 6.71
C ASP A 394 -18.34 -17.96 6.52
N ASP A 395 -18.88 -17.42 7.60
CA ASP A 395 -19.97 -16.45 7.55
C ASP A 395 -19.57 -15.00 7.83
N TYR A 396 -18.44 -14.76 8.48
CA TYR A 396 -18.07 -13.43 8.98
C TYR A 396 -16.56 -13.22 9.11
N VAL A 397 -16.16 -11.95 9.13
CA VAL A 397 -14.79 -11.54 9.48
C VAL A 397 -14.70 -11.17 10.96
N VAL A 398 -13.50 -11.25 11.53
CA VAL A 398 -13.23 -10.90 12.93
C VAL A 398 -12.14 -9.84 12.97
N GLU A 399 -12.39 -8.79 13.74
CA GLU A 399 -11.46 -7.69 13.97
C GLU A 399 -11.24 -7.53 15.48
N ILE A 400 -10.00 -7.46 15.93
CA ILE A 400 -9.57 -7.48 17.32
C ILE A 400 -8.74 -6.25 17.65
N LYS A 401 -9.09 -5.57 18.74
CA LYS A 401 -8.37 -4.42 19.27
C LYS A 401 -7.93 -4.65 20.70
N CYS A 402 -6.67 -4.33 20.98
CA CYS A 402 -6.03 -4.55 22.28
C CYS A 402 -5.58 -3.20 22.90
N PRO A 403 -6.50 -2.36 23.39
CA PRO A 403 -6.19 -1.05 23.99
C PRO A 403 -5.26 -1.17 25.19
N GLN A 404 -4.29 -0.25 25.33
CA GLN A 404 -3.35 -0.26 26.47
C GLN A 404 -3.98 0.26 27.77
N SER A 405 -5.04 1.06 27.68
CA SER A 405 -5.71 1.65 28.83
C SER A 405 -7.20 1.87 28.56
N GLU A 406 -7.99 1.99 29.62
CA GLU A 406 -9.41 2.31 29.54
C GLU A 406 -9.67 3.61 28.76
N LYS A 407 -8.78 4.60 28.94
CA LYS A 407 -8.84 5.88 28.21
C LYS A 407 -8.72 5.70 26.70
N THR A 408 -8.11 4.63 26.21
CA THR A 408 -7.95 4.35 24.77
C THR A 408 -9.08 3.52 24.18
N VAL A 409 -9.96 2.95 25.00
CA VAL A 409 -11.12 2.18 24.54
C VAL A 409 -12.06 3.06 23.70
N VAL A 410 -12.20 4.34 24.07
CA VAL A 410 -13.07 5.31 23.38
C VAL A 410 -12.70 5.57 21.92
N ASN A 411 -11.47 5.21 21.52
CA ASN A 411 -11.04 5.30 20.13
C ASN A 411 -11.71 4.22 19.26
N TYR A 412 -12.08 3.09 19.87
CA TYR A 412 -12.65 1.93 19.20
C TYR A 412 -14.17 1.86 19.37
N LEU A 413 -14.66 2.22 20.55
CA LEU A 413 -16.08 2.18 20.91
C LEU A 413 -16.55 3.54 21.42
N THR A 414 -17.73 3.99 21.00
CA THR A 414 -18.40 5.17 21.56
C THR A 414 -18.86 4.90 23.00
N LYS A 415 -19.33 5.94 23.71
CA LYS A 415 -19.89 5.79 25.06
C LYS A 415 -21.08 4.82 25.08
N GLU A 416 -21.83 4.75 23.99
CA GLU A 416 -22.96 3.85 23.75
C GLU A 416 -22.51 2.44 23.29
N LYS A 417 -21.21 2.16 23.33
CA LYS A 417 -20.59 0.89 22.92
C LYS A 417 -20.81 0.54 21.44
N LYS A 418 -20.97 1.55 20.57
CA LYS A 418 -20.99 1.38 19.12
C LYS A 418 -19.58 1.53 18.54
N ILE A 419 -19.32 0.92 17.40
CA ILE A 419 -18.02 1.04 16.71
C ILE A 419 -17.85 2.48 16.22
N THR A 420 -16.66 3.07 16.40
CA THR A 420 -16.39 4.43 15.89
C THR A 420 -16.25 4.42 14.36
N SER A 421 -16.57 5.55 13.71
CA SER A 421 -16.64 5.68 12.24
C SER A 421 -15.38 5.20 11.52
N LYS A 422 -14.20 5.46 12.09
CA LYS A 422 -12.91 4.95 11.56
C LYS A 422 -12.85 3.43 11.48
N TYR A 423 -13.22 2.74 12.56
CA TYR A 423 -13.17 1.28 12.60
C TYR A 423 -14.35 0.65 11.88
N LYS A 424 -15.50 1.33 11.81
CA LYS A 424 -16.62 0.95 10.93
C LYS A 424 -16.18 0.95 9.47
N ALA A 425 -15.54 2.01 8.98
CA ALA A 425 -14.99 2.04 7.62
C ALA A 425 -14.01 0.88 7.36
N GLN A 426 -13.13 0.59 8.33
CA GLN A 426 -12.16 -0.51 8.22
C GLN A 426 -12.84 -1.88 8.04
N ILE A 427 -13.80 -2.22 8.91
CA ILE A 427 -14.46 -3.54 8.86
C ILE A 427 -15.43 -3.68 7.68
N GLN A 428 -16.03 -2.58 7.22
CA GLN A 428 -16.88 -2.59 6.02
C GLN A 428 -16.07 -2.91 4.77
N LEU A 429 -14.83 -2.38 4.66
CA LEU A 429 -13.91 -2.76 3.59
C LEU A 429 -13.48 -4.23 3.69
N GLN A 430 -13.19 -4.73 4.90
CA GLN A 430 -12.87 -6.15 5.10
C GLN A 430 -14.03 -7.06 4.68
N MET A 431 -15.26 -6.74 5.08
CA MET A 431 -16.46 -7.48 4.68
C MET A 431 -16.66 -7.46 3.16
N PHE A 432 -16.44 -6.30 2.51
CA PHE A 432 -16.51 -6.18 1.06
C PHE A 432 -15.48 -7.07 0.34
N MET A 433 -14.21 -7.00 0.75
CA MET A 433 -13.10 -7.71 0.08
C MET A 433 -13.16 -9.23 0.28
N PHE A 434 -13.71 -9.69 1.40
CA PHE A 434 -13.85 -11.11 1.75
C PHE A 434 -15.27 -11.66 1.53
N GLU A 435 -16.16 -10.86 0.93
CA GLU A 435 -17.54 -11.24 0.60
C GLU A 435 -18.33 -11.76 1.81
N LYS A 436 -18.13 -11.13 2.98
CA LYS A 436 -18.82 -11.48 4.23
C LYS A 436 -19.95 -10.49 4.53
N LYS A 437 -20.99 -10.99 5.18
CA LYS A 437 -22.20 -10.21 5.47
C LYS A 437 -22.18 -9.53 6.83
N LYS A 438 -21.27 -9.92 7.72
CA LYS A 438 -21.13 -9.33 9.05
C LYS A 438 -19.70 -9.43 9.56
N CYS A 439 -19.39 -8.63 10.57
CA CYS A 439 -18.13 -8.59 11.28
C CYS A 439 -18.35 -8.76 12.77
N LEU A 440 -17.51 -9.57 13.42
CA LEU A 440 -17.36 -9.60 14.86
C LEU A 440 -16.22 -8.65 15.25
N PHE A 441 -16.56 -7.47 15.76
CA PHE A 441 -15.60 -6.49 16.24
C PHE A 441 -15.37 -6.66 17.74
N CYS A 442 -14.15 -7.03 18.13
CA CYS A 442 -13.76 -7.35 19.48
C CYS A 442 -12.76 -6.32 20.04
N VAL A 443 -12.99 -5.87 21.27
CA VAL A 443 -12.09 -4.97 21.98
C VAL A 443 -11.71 -5.63 23.32
N ALA A 444 -10.47 -6.07 23.44
CA ALA A 444 -9.93 -6.65 24.66
C ALA A 444 -9.91 -5.60 25.79
N ASP A 445 -10.16 -6.05 27.01
CA ASP A 445 -10.02 -5.21 28.20
C ASP A 445 -8.57 -4.73 28.35
N SER A 446 -8.39 -3.54 28.93
CA SER A 446 -7.05 -3.00 29.14
C SER A 446 -6.22 -3.88 30.10
N ASN A 447 -6.89 -4.65 30.96
CA ASN A 447 -6.32 -5.65 31.85
C ASN A 447 -6.60 -7.10 31.40
N PHE A 448 -6.77 -7.32 30.09
CA PHE A 448 -7.09 -8.63 29.48
C PHE A 448 -6.18 -9.76 29.97
N GLU A 449 -4.89 -9.50 30.14
CA GLU A 449 -3.90 -10.48 30.58
C GLU A 449 -4.26 -11.16 31.91
N ASN A 450 -4.99 -10.46 32.78
CA ASN A 450 -5.37 -10.95 34.09
C ASN A 450 -6.83 -11.43 34.13
N ASN A 451 -7.74 -10.80 33.37
CA ASN A 451 -9.17 -11.04 33.49
C ASN A 451 -9.80 -11.81 32.31
N LEU A 452 -9.09 -11.92 31.17
CA LEU A 452 -9.56 -12.51 29.92
C LEU A 452 -10.92 -11.95 29.44
N LYS A 453 -11.22 -10.68 29.76
CA LYS A 453 -12.48 -10.00 29.40
C LYS A 453 -12.32 -9.22 28.11
N PHE A 454 -13.36 -9.23 27.29
CA PHE A 454 -13.40 -8.45 26.06
C PHE A 454 -14.84 -8.00 25.78
N TYR A 455 -14.97 -6.88 25.09
CA TYR A 455 -16.21 -6.39 24.52
C TYR A 455 -16.31 -6.87 23.08
N HIS A 456 -17.52 -7.11 22.59
CA HIS A 456 -17.76 -7.49 21.21
C HIS A 456 -19.01 -6.77 20.69
N VAL A 457 -18.98 -6.40 19.42
CA VAL A 457 -20.08 -5.79 18.68
C VAL A 457 -20.20 -6.52 17.35
N TRP A 458 -21.43 -6.88 16.98
CA TRP A 458 -21.73 -7.37 15.64
C TRP A 458 -22.07 -6.17 14.76
N GLU A 459 -21.39 -6.05 13.62
CA GLU A 459 -21.70 -5.05 12.60
C GLU A 459 -22.12 -5.78 11.33
N GLU A 460 -23.24 -5.37 10.75
CA GLU A 460 -23.75 -5.90 9.48
C GLU A 460 -23.12 -5.16 8.30
N PHE A 461 -22.98 -5.85 7.17
CA PHE A 461 -22.44 -5.28 5.95
C PHE A 461 -23.39 -4.22 5.37
N ASP A 462 -22.83 -3.05 5.10
CA ASP A 462 -23.53 -1.90 4.55
C ASP A 462 -22.93 -1.55 3.18
N ARG A 463 -23.62 -2.02 2.14
CA ARG A 463 -23.17 -1.88 0.73
C ARG A 463 -23.14 -0.42 0.28
N GLU A 464 -24.12 0.37 0.67
CA GLU A 464 -24.22 1.77 0.25
C GLU A 464 -23.10 2.58 0.91
N TYR A 465 -22.88 2.36 2.20
CA TYR A 465 -21.81 2.99 2.95
C TYR A 465 -20.43 2.66 2.40
N ILE A 466 -20.13 1.37 2.12
CA ILE A 466 -18.79 1.00 1.63
C ILE A 466 -18.55 1.49 0.20
N ASN A 467 -19.56 1.44 -0.68
CA ASN A 467 -19.42 1.96 -2.04
C ASN A 467 -19.13 3.46 -2.01
N PHE A 468 -19.87 4.23 -1.21
CA PHE A 468 -19.63 5.66 -1.04
C PHE A 468 -18.20 5.96 -0.54
N LEU A 469 -17.70 5.18 0.43
CA LEU A 469 -16.33 5.34 0.93
C LEU A 469 -15.27 4.96 -0.10
N MET A 470 -15.49 3.88 -0.85
CA MET A 470 -14.58 3.44 -1.90
C MET A 470 -14.52 4.46 -3.04
N ASP A 471 -15.66 5.00 -3.47
CA ASP A 471 -15.71 6.04 -4.49
C ASP A 471 -14.96 7.31 -4.04
N ALA A 472 -15.14 7.72 -2.78
CA ALA A 472 -14.42 8.86 -2.21
C ALA A 472 -12.90 8.60 -2.12
N ALA A 473 -12.50 7.40 -1.71
CA ALA A 473 -11.10 7.00 -1.65
C ALA A 473 -10.45 6.91 -3.04
N GLU A 474 -11.19 6.44 -4.04
CA GLU A 474 -10.73 6.38 -5.43
C GLU A 474 -10.58 7.77 -6.04
N CYS A 475 -11.55 8.67 -5.82
CA CYS A 475 -11.43 10.06 -6.24
C CYS A 475 -10.21 10.72 -5.60
N PHE A 476 -10.02 10.54 -4.30
CA PHE A 476 -8.83 11.04 -3.61
C PHE A 476 -7.54 10.47 -4.22
N TRP A 477 -7.47 9.16 -4.42
CA TRP A 477 -6.28 8.50 -4.97
C TRP A 477 -5.99 9.01 -6.39
N ARG A 478 -7.00 9.05 -7.25
CA ARG A 478 -6.87 9.54 -8.63
C ARG A 478 -6.33 10.97 -8.67
N ASP A 479 -6.93 11.86 -7.88
CA ASP A 479 -6.66 13.29 -7.99
C ASP A 479 -5.36 13.70 -7.26
N ASN A 480 -4.91 12.90 -6.29
CA ASN A 480 -3.84 13.30 -5.37
C ASN A 480 -2.66 12.33 -5.27
N ILE A 481 -2.83 11.07 -5.65
CA ILE A 481 -1.76 10.07 -5.59
C ILE A 481 -1.37 9.67 -7.00
N PHE A 482 -2.34 9.26 -7.82
CA PHE A 482 -2.11 8.78 -9.18
C PHE A 482 -1.46 9.84 -10.06
N VAL A 483 -1.88 11.12 -9.98
CA VAL A 483 -1.22 12.20 -10.73
C VAL A 483 0.28 12.23 -10.46
N HIS A 484 0.69 12.08 -9.20
CA HIS A 484 2.09 12.11 -8.83
C HIS A 484 2.83 10.82 -9.26
N LEU A 485 2.22 9.64 -9.07
CA LEU A 485 2.78 8.37 -9.52
C LEU A 485 2.94 8.31 -11.05
N TYR A 486 1.92 8.77 -11.77
CA TYR A 486 1.93 8.84 -13.22
C TYR A 486 2.98 9.81 -13.73
N ASN A 487 3.13 10.97 -13.08
CA ASN A 487 4.17 11.94 -13.43
C ASN A 487 5.57 11.43 -13.09
N SER A 488 5.76 10.69 -11.99
CA SER A 488 7.08 10.08 -11.70
C SER A 488 7.45 9.05 -12.75
N VAL A 489 6.50 8.30 -13.29
CA VAL A 489 6.76 7.34 -14.40
C VAL A 489 6.94 8.05 -15.75
N LYS A 490 6.26 9.19 -15.97
CA LYS A 490 6.41 10.00 -17.20
C LYS A 490 7.68 10.83 -17.27
N ILE A 491 8.28 11.19 -16.14
CA ILE A 491 9.57 11.87 -16.10
C ILE A 491 10.72 10.88 -16.37
N ASN A 492 10.45 9.58 -16.21
CA ASN A 492 11.37 8.46 -16.42
C ASN A 492 11.09 7.67 -17.73
N LYS A 493 10.39 8.30 -18.69
CA LYS A 493 10.19 7.86 -20.08
C LYS A 493 10.49 9.03 -21.00
#